data_AF-A0A963C4Y0-F1
#
_entry.id   AF-A0A963C4Y0-F1
#
_cell.length_a   1.000
_cell.length_b   1.000
_cell.length_c   1.000
_cell.angle_alpha   90.00
_cell.angle_beta   90.00
_cell.angle_gamma   90.00
#
_symmetry.space_group_name_H-M   'P 1'
#
loop_
_entity.id
_entity.type
_entity.pdbx_description
1 polymer ?
#
loop_
_entity_poly.entity_id
_entity_poly.type
_entity_poly.pdbx_seq_one_letter_code
_entity_poly.pdbx_strand_id
1 'polypeptide(L)' 'MDILLANPRGFCAGVERAIEIVERALEIYGAPIYVRHEVVHNKFVV' A
#
# COMPACT_ATOMS: atom_id res chain seq x y z
N MET A 1 -18.75 11.64 -24.52
CA MET A 1 -17.56 10.78 -24.48
C MET A 1 -17.68 9.96 -23.23
N ASP A 2 -17.86 8.66 -23.37
CA ASP A 2 -18.18 7.80 -22.24
C ASP A 2 -16.90 7.15 -21.71
N ILE A 3 -16.64 7.35 -20.41
CA ILE A 3 -15.51 6.75 -19.72
C ILE A 3 -16.02 5.49 -19.02
N LEU A 4 -15.48 4.34 -19.40
CA LEU A 4 -15.79 3.05 -18.81
C LEU A 4 -14.66 2.61 -17.89
N LEU A 5 -14.99 2.18 -16.68
CA LEU A 5 -14.04 1.70 -15.69
C LEU A 5 -14.17 0.19 -15.51
N ALA A 6 -13.06 -0.52 -15.61
CA ALA A 6 -13.03 -1.96 -15.39
C ALA A 6 -13.33 -2.33 -13.93
N ASN A 7 -13.85 -3.55 -13.73
CA ASN A 7 -14.06 -4.17 -12.43
C ASN A 7 -13.63 -5.65 -12.48
N PRO A 8 -12.86 -6.15 -11.48
CA PRO A 8 -12.31 -5.41 -10.35
C PRO A 8 -11.13 -4.50 -10.75
N ARG A 9 -10.93 -3.40 -10.04
CA ARG A 9 -9.79 -2.50 -10.18
C ARG A 9 -9.31 -2.04 -8.81
N GLY A 10 -8.02 -1.71 -8.69
CA GLY A 10 -7.43 -1.22 -7.45
C GLY A 10 -6.65 -2.30 -6.70
N PHE A 11 -6.66 -2.22 -5.38
CA PHE A 11 -5.84 -3.07 -4.51
C PHE A 11 -6.50 -4.41 -4.23
N CYS A 12 -5.66 -5.44 -4.12
CA CYS A 12 -6.06 -6.72 -3.58
C CYS A 12 -5.83 -6.74 -2.06
N ALA A 13 -6.45 -7.69 -1.37
CA ALA A 13 -6.33 -7.84 0.08
C ALA A 13 -4.87 -7.95 0.57
N GLY A 14 -3.97 -8.51 -0.24
CA GLY A 14 -2.56 -8.61 0.11
C GLY A 14 -1.83 -7.26 0.09
N VAL A 15 -2.14 -6.41 -0.90
CA VAL A 15 -1.58 -5.06 -1.03
C VAL A 15 -2.07 -4.16 0.10
N GLU A 16 -3.37 -4.17 0.36
CA GLU A 16 -3.98 -3.39 1.44
C GLU A 16 -3.41 -3.75 2.80
N ARG A 17 -3.32 -5.06 3.10
CA ARG A 17 -2.71 -5.56 4.34
C ARG A 17 -1.23 -5.19 4.47
N ALA A 18 -0.47 -5.21 3.39
CA ALA A 18 0.96 -4.90 3.43
C ALA A 18 1.20 -3.42 3.80
N ILE A 19 0.38 -2.52 3.26
CA ILE A 19 0.42 -1.08 3.56
C ILE A 19 0.03 -0.85 5.03
N GLU A 20 -1.10 -1.42 5.48
CA GLU A 20 -1.59 -1.25 6.85
C GLU A 20 -0.57 -1.71 7.92
N ILE A 21 0.20 -2.77 7.63
CA ILE A 21 1.24 -3.25 8.54
C ILE A 21 2.34 -2.19 8.76
N VAL A 22 2.76 -1.51 7.69
CA VAL A 22 3.82 -0.49 7.79
C VAL A 22 3.29 0.76 8.50
N GLU A 23 2.07 1.19 8.17
CA GLU A 23 1.40 2.33 8.84
C GLU A 23 1.25 2.07 10.35
N ARG A 24 0.74 0.90 10.73
CA ARG A 24 0.59 0.54 12.15
C ARG A 24 1.92 0.38 12.87
N ALA A 25 2.96 -0.12 12.18
CA ALA A 25 4.29 -0.18 12.78
C ALA A 25 4.83 1.23 13.08
N LEU A 26 4.60 2.20 12.20
CA LEU A 26 4.97 3.60 12.43
C LEU A 26 4.19 4.20 13.60
N GLU A 27 2.90 3.92 13.73
CA GLU A 27 2.08 4.40 14.85
C GLU A 27 2.52 3.84 16.21
N ILE A 28 2.83 2.53 16.26
CA ILE A 28 3.14 1.83 17.52
C ILE A 28 4.58 2.11 17.97
N TYR A 29 5.53 2.11 17.02
CA TYR A 29 6.96 2.14 17.34
C TYR A 29 7.66 3.45 16.99
N GLY A 30 6.99 4.35 16.26
CA GLY A 30 7.59 5.58 15.75
C GLY A 30 8.60 5.34 14.62
N ALA A 31 9.14 6.43 14.08
CA ALA A 31 10.19 6.37 13.06
C ALA A 31 11.59 6.20 13.69
N PRO A 32 12.54 5.51 13.02
CA PRO A 32 12.43 4.91 11.69
C PRO A 32 11.91 3.45 11.70
N ILE A 33 11.06 3.12 10.72
CA ILE A 33 10.70 1.74 10.36
C ILE A 33 11.43 1.37 9.08
N TYR A 34 12.15 0.23 9.10
CA TYR A 34 12.85 -0.28 7.93
C TYR A 34 12.01 -1.34 7.22
N VAL A 35 11.82 -1.17 5.92
CA VAL A 35 11.17 -2.16 5.05
C VAL A 35 12.23 -2.71 4.08
N ARG A 36 12.29 -4.05 3.96
CA ARG A 36 13.20 -4.69 3.01
C ARG A 36 12.58 -4.66 1.61
N HIS A 37 13.19 -3.86 0.72
CA HIS A 37 12.63 -3.48 -0.59
C HIS A 37 11.34 -2.64 -0.46
N GLU A 38 10.70 -2.33 -1.59
CA GLU A 38 9.42 -1.63 -1.60
C GLU A 38 8.31 -2.55 -1.06
N VAL A 39 7.46 -2.03 -0.18
CA VAL A 39 6.31 -2.80 0.37
C VAL A 39 5.34 -3.21 -0.74
N VAL A 40 5.14 -2.32 -1.73
CA VAL A 40 4.41 -2.56 -2.97
C VAL A 40 5.08 -1.76 -4.09
N HIS A 41 5.06 -2.29 -5.32
CA HIS A 41 5.66 -1.61 -6.49
C HIS A 41 4.75 -0.49 -7.01
N ASN A 42 4.63 0.59 -6.24
CA ASN A 42 3.85 1.78 -6.59
C ASN A 42 4.56 3.04 -6.10
N LYS A 43 4.92 3.91 -7.05
CA LYS A 43 5.67 5.16 -6.79
C LYS A 43 4.98 6.15 -5.86
N PHE A 44 3.66 6.08 -5.73
CA PHE A 44 2.90 6.96 -4.84
C PHE A 44 2.79 6.41 -3.41
N VAL A 45 2.96 5.09 -3.25
CA VAL A 45 2.83 4.41 -1.95
C VAL A 45 4.20 4.22 -1.28
N VAL A 46 5.28 4.14 -2.07
CA VAL A 46 6.65 4.03 -1.57
C VAL A 46 7.22 5.38 -1.10
#